data_AF-A0A662I8L8-F1
#
_entry.id   AF-A0A662I8L8-F1
#
_cell.length_a   1.000
_cell.length_b   1.000
_cell.length_c   1.000
_cell.angle_alpha   90.00
_cell.angle_beta   90.00
_cell.angle_gamma   90.00
#
_symmetry.space_group_name_H-M   'P 1'
#
loop_
_entity.id
_entity.type
_entity.pdbx_description
1 polymer ?
#
loop_
_entity_poly.entity_id
_entity_poly.type
_entity_poly.pdbx_seq_one_letter_code
_entity_poly.pdbx_strand_id
1 'polypeptide(L)'
;MLSWRIHEKWAVKAGISPHAARRVDRLIDRDLGHHDIGRKRVSDCWDFLYGVILPAYSYEGVKAFSLHHALDRLAHIIRDHIRRAREAGQP
;
A
#
# COMPACT_ATOMS: atom_id res chain seq x y z
N MET A 1 -4.14 -5.67 -2.56
CA MET A 1 -2.82 -6.28 -2.38
C MET A 1 -2.22 -6.84 -3.64
N LEU A 2 -1.08 -6.27 -4.02
CA LEU A 2 0.00 -6.97 -4.71
C LEU A 2 0.77 -7.87 -3.73
N SER A 3 1.65 -8.72 -4.25
CA SER A 3 2.55 -9.51 -3.40
C SER A 3 3.58 -8.60 -2.70
N TRP A 4 3.97 -8.95 -1.47
CA TRP A 4 5.04 -8.27 -0.71
C TRP A 4 6.34 -8.11 -1.49
N ARG A 5 6.70 -9.09 -2.33
CA ARG A 5 7.89 -9.00 -3.19
C ARG A 5 7.86 -7.81 -4.16
N ILE A 6 6.67 -7.46 -4.66
CA ILE A 6 6.50 -6.31 -5.56
C ILE A 6 6.58 -5.01 -4.78
N HIS A 7 5.97 -4.95 -3.60
CA HIS A 7 6.09 -3.77 -2.72
C HIS A 7 7.56 -3.51 -2.36
N GLU A 8 8.29 -4.53 -1.92
CA GLU A 8 9.70 -4.42 -1.60
C GLU A 8 10.53 -3.97 -2.81
N LYS A 9 10.33 -4.58 -3.99
CA LYS A 9 11.03 -4.19 -5.23
C LYS A 9 10.90 -2.70 -5.51
N TRP A 10 9.69 -2.15 -5.38
CA TRP A 10 9.44 -0.73 -5.65
C TRP A 10 9.90 0.18 -4.51
N ALA A 11 9.82 -0.29 -3.26
CA ALA A 11 10.36 0.44 -2.11
C ALA A 11 11.87 0.65 -2.23
N VAL A 12 12.61 -0.41 -2.59
CA VAL A 12 14.06 -0.32 -2.84
C VAL A 12 14.36 0.68 -3.96
N LYS A 13 13.60 0.62 -5.06
CA LYS A 13 13.75 1.58 -6.17
C LYS A 13 13.45 3.03 -5.77
N ALA A 14 12.56 3.24 -4.80
CA ALA A 14 12.23 4.55 -4.26
C ALA A 14 13.21 5.03 -3.16
N GLY A 15 14.31 4.30 -2.92
CA GLY A 15 15.28 4.65 -1.88
C GLY A 15 14.75 4.44 -0.46
N ILE A 16 13.83 3.50 -0.27
CA ILE A 16 13.30 3.11 1.04
C ILE A 16 13.99 1.83 1.47
N SER A 17 14.42 1.76 2.73
CA SER A 17 15.01 0.55 3.31
C SER A 17 14.07 -0.64 3.14
N PRO A 18 14.54 -1.77 2.57
CA PRO A 18 13.73 -2.98 2.47
C PRO A 18 13.30 -3.50 3.85
N HIS A 19 14.08 -3.24 4.91
CA HIS A 19 13.68 -3.57 6.27
C HIS A 19 12.47 -2.75 6.74
N ALA A 20 12.51 -1.42 6.54
CA ALA A 20 11.40 -0.53 6.87
C ALA A 20 10.15 -0.89 6.06
N ALA A 21 10.30 -1.11 4.76
CA ALA A 21 9.21 -1.50 3.86
C ALA A 21 8.52 -2.79 4.33
N ARG A 22 9.29 -3.86 4.62
CA ARG A 22 8.72 -5.13 5.11
C ARG A 22 8.01 -4.99 6.45
N ARG A 23 8.52 -4.15 7.36
CA ARG A 23 7.87 -3.93 8.66
C ARG A 23 6.56 -3.19 8.51
N VAL A 24 6.53 -2.16 7.67
CA VAL A 24 5.31 -1.39 7.38
C VAL A 24 4.29 -2.25 6.63
N ASP A 25 4.71 -3.01 5.61
CA ASP A 25 3.84 -3.98 4.90
C ASP A 25 3.20 -4.97 5.88
N ARG A 26 3.99 -5.58 6.78
CA ARG A 26 3.47 -6.52 7.79
C ARG A 26 2.46 -5.85 8.72
N LEU A 27 2.75 -4.64 9.17
CA LEU A 27 1.88 -3.89 10.08
C LEU A 27 0.51 -3.60 9.44
N ILE A 28 0.52 -3.15 8.18
CA ILE A 28 -0.70 -2.88 7.41
C ILE A 28 -1.46 -4.18 7.10
N ASP A 29 -0.74 -5.23 6.69
CA ASP A 29 -1.31 -6.43 6.09
C ASP A 29 -1.64 -7.56 7.06
N ARG A 30 -1.13 -7.55 8.29
CA ARG A 30 -1.37 -8.64 9.26
C ARG A 30 -1.81 -8.13 10.60
N ASP A 31 -1.08 -7.18 11.15
CA ASP A 31 -1.19 -6.87 12.57
C ASP A 31 -2.44 -6.04 12.89
N LEU A 32 -3.01 -5.36 11.89
CA LEU A 32 -4.16 -4.47 12.11
C LEU A 32 -5.34 -4.71 11.16
N GLY A 33 -5.21 -5.61 10.18
CA GLY A 33 -6.30 -5.89 9.23
C GLY A 33 -6.71 -4.67 8.39
N HIS A 34 -5.86 -3.65 8.31
CA HIS A 34 -6.15 -2.35 7.71
C HIS A 34 -5.82 -2.29 6.21
N HIS A 35 -5.80 -3.45 5.55
CA HIS A 35 -5.83 -3.51 4.10
C HIS A 35 -7.00 -2.62 3.61
N ASP A 36 -6.69 -1.71 2.70
CA ASP A 36 -7.63 -0.73 2.13
C ASP A 36 -8.14 0.39 3.06
N ILE A 37 -7.49 0.69 4.20
CA ILE A 37 -7.93 1.79 5.09
C ILE A 37 -8.14 3.10 4.33
N GLY A 38 -7.18 3.49 3.49
CA GLY A 38 -7.25 4.69 2.66
C GLY A 38 -8.31 4.66 1.55
N ARG A 39 -8.87 3.48 1.25
CA ARG A 39 -9.95 3.32 0.26
C ARG A 39 -11.34 3.34 0.92
N LYS A 40 -11.45 2.97 2.19
CA LYS A 40 -12.72 2.94 2.95
C LYS A 40 -13.02 4.29 3.60
N ARG A 41 -12.04 4.88 4.30
CA ARG A 41 -12.16 6.17 4.98
C ARG A 41 -10.81 6.87 5.03
N VAL A 42 -10.72 8.03 4.38
CA VAL A 42 -9.50 8.83 4.33
C VAL A 42 -9.07 9.31 5.72
N SER A 43 -10.03 9.61 6.61
CA SER A 43 -9.76 9.97 8.02
C SER A 43 -8.95 8.89 8.73
N ASP A 44 -9.40 7.64 8.65
CA ASP A 44 -8.78 6.50 9.35
C ASP A 44 -7.35 6.26 8.83
N CYS A 45 -7.11 6.56 7.55
CA CYS A 45 -5.78 6.53 6.95
C CYS A 45 -4.86 7.60 7.50
N TRP A 46 -5.37 8.82 7.73
CA TRP A 46 -4.60 9.90 8.36
C TRP A 46 -4.33 9.62 9.83
N ASP A 47 -5.33 9.15 10.57
CA ASP A 47 -5.19 8.78 11.98
C ASP A 47 -4.12 7.70 12.15
N PHE A 48 -4.11 6.71 11.25
CA PHE A 48 -3.10 5.67 11.27
C PHE A 48 -1.70 6.17 10.86
N LEU A 49 -1.63 7.01 9.83
CA LEU A 49 -0.37 7.58 9.37
C LEU A 49 0.29 8.43 10.47
N TYR A 50 -0.46 9.33 11.10
CA TYR A 50 0.07 10.24 12.11
C TYR A 50 0.14 9.64 13.51
N GLY A 51 -0.77 8.72 13.86
CA GLY A 51 -0.85 8.11 15.19
C GLY A 51 0.04 6.88 15.35
N VAL A 52 0.37 6.16 14.27
CA VAL A 52 1.11 4.89 14.34
C VAL A 52 2.36 4.91 13.47
N ILE A 53 2.23 5.21 12.19
CA ILE A 53 3.36 5.07 11.25
C ILE A 53 4.45 6.11 11.52
N LEU A 54 4.08 7.39 11.55
CA LEU A 54 5.04 8.48 11.73
C LEU A 54 5.79 8.36 13.07
N PRO A 55 5.15 8.10 14.22
CA PRO A 55 5.85 7.93 15.50
C PRO A 55 6.75 6.69 15.54
N ALA A 56 6.32 5.56 14.98
CA ALA A 56 7.05 4.29 15.10
C ALA A 56 8.16 4.10 14.05
N TYR A 57 8.06 4.76 12.89
CA TYR A 57 8.94 4.52 11.74
C TYR A 57 9.48 5.80 11.10
N SER A 58 9.18 6.97 11.68
CA SER A 58 9.61 8.27 11.17
C SER A 58 9.19 8.49 9.70
N TYR A 59 9.83 9.44 9.04
CA TYR A 59 9.57 9.81 7.65
C TYR A 59 9.80 8.64 6.67
N GLU A 60 10.73 7.74 6.98
CA GLU A 60 10.95 6.55 6.14
C GLU A 60 9.74 5.61 6.13
N GLY A 61 9.11 5.41 7.28
CA GLY A 61 7.86 4.66 7.37
C GLY A 61 6.71 5.32 6.63
N VAL A 62 6.61 6.66 6.69
CA VAL A 62 5.60 7.42 5.94
C VAL A 62 5.75 7.20 4.43
N LYS A 63 6.98 7.21 3.92
CA LYS A 63 7.27 6.88 2.51
C LYS A 63 6.83 5.45 2.17
N ALA A 64 7.19 4.48 3.00
CA ALA A 64 6.83 3.08 2.80
C ALA A 64 5.31 2.87 2.80
N PHE A 65 4.61 3.47 3.76
CA PHE A 65 3.16 3.40 3.91
C PHE A 65 2.43 4.01 2.71
N SER A 66 2.87 5.20 2.30
CA SER A 66 2.30 5.90 1.14
C SER A 66 2.50 5.09 -0.14
N LEU A 67 3.70 4.52 -0.33
CA LEU A 67 4.02 3.69 -1.48
C LEU A 67 3.18 2.41 -1.51
N HIS A 68 3.02 1.74 -0.37
CA HIS A 68 2.16 0.56 -0.25
C HIS A 68 0.75 0.85 -0.79
N HIS A 69 0.10 1.89 -0.28
CA HIS A 69 -1.27 2.23 -0.69
C HIS A 69 -1.36 2.68 -2.15
N ALA A 70 -0.36 3.42 -2.66
CA ALA A 70 -0.31 3.83 -4.05
C ALA A 70 -0.22 2.62 -5.00
N LEU A 71 0.67 1.67 -4.71
CA LEU A 71 0.82 0.45 -5.50
C LEU A 71 -0.46 -0.40 -5.48
N ASP A 72 -1.09 -0.53 -4.32
CA ASP A 72 -2.35 -1.26 -4.19
C ASP A 72 -3.50 -0.59 -4.93
N ARG A 73 -3.55 0.74 -4.94
CA ARG A 73 -4.52 1.51 -5.73
C ARG A 73 -4.30 1.31 -7.23
N LEU A 74 -3.06 1.39 -7.71
CA LEU A 74 -2.74 1.13 -9.11
C LEU A 74 -3.14 -0.29 -9.53
N ALA A 75 -2.81 -1.29 -8.72
CA ALA A 75 -3.16 -2.67 -9.00
C ALA A 75 -4.69 -2.90 -9.01
N HIS A 76 -5.43 -2.17 -8.18
CA HIS A 76 -6.89 -2.19 -8.22
C HIS A 76 -7.43 -1.57 -9.51
N ILE A 77 -6.95 -0.40 -9.92
CA ILE A 77 -7.37 0.28 -11.16
C ILE A 77 -7.11 -0.60 -12.39
N ILE A 78 -5.91 -1.20 -12.49
CA ILE A 78 -5.54 -2.08 -13.59
C ILE A 78 -6.46 -3.31 -13.64
N ARG A 79 -6.68 -3.96 -12.49
CA ARG A 79 -7.60 -5.12 -12.42
C ARG A 79 -9.02 -4.77 -12.83
N ASP A 80 -9.51 -3.61 -12.41
CA ASP A 80 -10.85 -3.15 -12.75
C ASP A 80 -10.98 -2.82 -14.24
N HIS A 81 -9.98 -2.19 -14.85
CA HIS A 81 -9.94 -1.97 -16.30
C HIS A 81 -9.96 -3.30 -17.09
N ILE A 82 -9.12 -4.26 -16.71
CA ILE A 82 -9.08 -5.59 -17.34
C ILE A 82 -10.44 -6.29 -17.21
N ARG A 83 -11.07 -6.22 -16.03
CA ARG A 83 -12.40 -6.80 -15.80
C ARG A 83 -13.44 -6.18 -16.73
N ARG A 84 -13.50 -4.84 -16.82
CA ARG A 84 -14.46 -4.13 -17.70
C ARG A 84 -14.22 -4.44 -19.18
N ALA A 85 -12.96 -4.52 -19.63
CA ALA A 85 -12.64 -4.87 -21.01
C ALA A 85 -13.15 -6.27 -21.38
N ARG A 86 -12.95 -7.25 -20.49
CA ARG A 86 -13.48 -8.62 -20.65
C ARG A 86 -15.01 -8.65 -20.69
N GLU A 87 -15.67 -7.91 -19.81
CA GLU A 87 -17.14 -7.79 -19.79
C GLU A 87 -17.69 -7.13 -21.07
N ALA A 88 -16.92 -6.23 -21.70
CA ALA A 88 -17.27 -5.58 -22.96
C ALA A 88 -16.94 -6.41 -24.21
N GLY A 89 -16.42 -7.64 -24.05
CA GLY A 89 -16.02 -8.49 -25.18
C GLY A 89 -14.82 -7.95 -25.97
N GLN A 90 -14.04 -7.05 -25.36
CA GLN A 90 -12.77 -6.59 -25.92
C GLN A 90 -11.67 -7.61 -25.59
N PRO A 91 -10.75 -7.91 -26.52
CA PRO A 91 -9.68 -8.89 -26.32
C PRO A 91 -8.78 -8.58 -25.12
#